data_AF-A0AAD1M9K7-F1
#
_entry.id   AF-A0AAD1M9K7-F1
#
_cell.length_a   1.000
_cell.length_b   1.000
_cell.length_c   1.000
_cell.angle_alpha   90.00
_cell.angle_beta   90.00
_cell.angle_gamma   90.00
#
_symmetry.space_group_name_H-M   'P 1'
#
loop_
_entity.id
_entity.type
_entity.pdbx_description
1 polymer ?
#
loop_
_entity_poly.entity_id
_entity_poly.type
_entity_poly.pdbx_seq_one_letter_code
_entity_poly.pdbx_strand_id
1 'polypeptide(L)' 'MSNTKAAAAPHINVRAGFAPALVIAARLTAITMLALIAYYFVGYDQGAVSVFGNDTHVHEFLHDARHLLGFPCH' A
#
# COMPACT_ATOMS: atom_id res chain seq x y z
N MET A 1 -12.41 -44.79 43.35
CA MET A 1 -11.93 -43.40 43.33
C MET A 1 -11.84 -42.96 41.87
N SER A 2 -12.83 -42.22 41.37
CA SER A 2 -12.86 -41.77 39.98
C SER A 2 -12.34 -40.35 39.90
N ASN A 3 -11.20 -40.14 39.24
CA ASN A 3 -10.55 -38.84 39.13
C ASN A 3 -10.88 -38.25 37.76
N THR A 4 -11.97 -37.50 37.67
CA THR A 4 -12.37 -36.83 36.42
C THR A 4 -11.47 -35.61 36.22
N LYS A 5 -10.44 -35.75 35.38
CA LYS A 5 -9.70 -34.59 34.88
C LYS A 5 -10.67 -33.76 34.03
N ALA A 6 -11.12 -32.63 34.56
CA ALA A 6 -11.78 -31.61 33.75
C ALA A 6 -10.79 -31.18 32.66
N ALA A 7 -11.08 -31.52 31.41
CA ALA A 7 -10.31 -31.04 30.28
C ALA A 7 -10.45 -29.51 30.23
N ALA A 8 -9.35 -28.79 30.48
CA ALA A 8 -9.32 -27.34 30.39
C ALA A 8 -9.62 -26.93 28.94
N ALA A 9 -10.71 -26.20 28.75
CA ALA A 9 -11.08 -25.67 27.44
C ALA A 9 -10.03 -24.66 26.96
N PRO A 10 -9.61 -24.69 25.67
CA PRO A 10 -8.60 -23.79 25.16
C PRO A 10 -9.11 -22.35 25.19
N HIS A 11 -8.46 -21.51 25.99
CA HIS A 11 -8.71 -20.08 26.06
C HIS A 11 -8.08 -19.41 24.84
N ILE A 12 -8.87 -19.12 23.82
CA ILE A 12 -8.40 -18.39 22.64
C ILE A 12 -8.34 -16.91 23.01
N ASN A 13 -7.13 -16.38 23.18
CA ASN A 13 -6.94 -14.97 23.46
C ASN A 13 -7.11 -14.16 22.16
N VAL A 14 -8.36 -13.81 21.85
CA VAL A 14 -8.70 -13.05 20.64
C VAL A 14 -8.00 -11.68 20.63
N ARG A 15 -7.81 -11.08 21.80
CA ARG A 15 -7.10 -9.79 21.97
C ARG A 15 -5.62 -9.89 21.58
N ALA A 16 -4.98 -11.03 21.82
CA ALA A 16 -3.59 -11.28 21.41
C ALA A 16 -3.43 -11.36 19.89
N GLY A 17 -4.47 -11.78 19.15
CA GLY A 17 -4.46 -11.82 17.68
C GLY A 17 -4.79 -10.47 17.03
N PHE A 18 -5.67 -9.67 17.62
CA PHE A 18 -6.10 -8.39 17.05
C PHE A 18 -5.01 -7.31 17.03
N ALA A 19 -4.18 -7.24 18.08
CA ALA A 19 -3.13 -6.24 18.17
C ALA A 19 -2.09 -6.31 17.02
N PRO A 20 -1.47 -7.47 16.71
CA PRO A 20 -0.56 -7.57 15.57
C PRO A 20 -1.28 -7.44 14.22
N ALA A 21 -2.52 -7.94 14.10
CA ALA A 21 -3.30 -7.84 12.87
C ALA A 21 -3.57 -6.37 12.47
N LEU A 22 -3.91 -5.52 13.44
CA LEU A 22 -4.12 -4.09 13.19
C LEU A 22 -2.83 -3.39 12.75
N VAL A 23 -1.69 -3.72 13.37
CA VAL A 23 -0.39 -3.14 13.00
C VAL A 23 0.01 -3.55 11.58
N ILE A 24 -0.18 -4.81 11.22
CA ILE A 24 0.09 -5.29 9.85
C ILE A 24 -0.83 -4.60 8.86
N ALA A 25 -2.14 -4.55 9.14
CA ALA A 25 -3.10 -3.86 8.28
C ALA A 25 -2.74 -2.38 8.10
N ALA A 26 -2.39 -1.67 9.17
CA ALA A 26 -1.97 -0.28 9.11
C ALA A 26 -0.70 -0.08 8.26
N ARG A 27 0.29 -0.97 8.40
CA ARG A 27 1.52 -0.93 7.59
C ARG A 27 1.24 -1.16 6.11
N LEU A 28 0.45 -2.18 5.79
CA LEU A 28 0.07 -2.47 4.42
C LEU A 28 -0.69 -1.30 3.80
N THR A 29 -1.68 -0.76 4.51
CA THR A 29 -2.44 0.42 4.06
C THR A 29 -1.53 1.62 3.82
N ALA A 30 -0.60 1.91 4.74
CA ALA A 30 0.34 3.02 4.59
C ALA A 30 1.26 2.85 3.36
N ILE A 31 1.81 1.64 3.17
CA ILE A 31 2.66 1.34 2.02
C ILE A 31 1.85 1.42 0.72
N THR A 32 0.64 0.86 0.69
CA THR A 32 -0.24 0.93 -0.49
C THR A 32 -0.61 2.37 -0.82
N MET A 33 -0.95 3.20 0.17
CA MET A 33 -1.21 4.62 -0.04
C MET A 33 0.01 5.34 -0.61
N LEU A 34 1.20 5.09 -0.06
CA LEU A 34 2.43 5.69 -0.56
C LEU A 34 2.72 5.26 -2.01
N ALA A 35 2.51 3.98 -2.34
CA ALA A 35 2.68 3.46 -3.69
C ALA A 35 1.70 4.10 -4.68
N LEU A 36 0.44 4.31 -4.28
CA LEU A 36 -0.57 4.98 -5.12
C LEU A 36 -0.23 6.46 -5.35
N ILE A 37 0.27 7.15 -4.32
CA ILE A 37 0.77 8.53 -4.45
C ILE A 37 1.93 8.58 -5.45
N ALA A 38 2.90 7.68 -5.31
CA ALA A 38 4.02 7.60 -6.25
C ALA A 38 3.54 7.30 -7.68
N TYR A 39 2.63 6.34 -7.84
CA TYR A 39 2.06 6.00 -9.14
C TYR A 39 1.32 7.18 -9.80
N TYR A 40 0.58 7.96 -9.01
CA TYR A 40 -0.08 9.18 -9.48
C TYR A 40 0.93 10.18 -10.06
N PHE A 41 2.00 10.49 -9.32
CA PHE A 41 3.04 11.41 -9.79
C PHE A 41 3.83 10.86 -11.00
N VAL A 42 4.06 9.55 -11.03
CA VAL A 42 4.81 8.87 -12.10
C VAL A 42 4.04 8.87 -13.42
N GLY A 43 2.73 8.61 -13.39
CA GLY A 43 1.97 8.28 -14.60
C GLY A 43 0.76 9.14 -14.93
N TYR A 44 0.15 9.81 -13.95
CA TYR A 44 -1.15 10.46 -14.12
C TYR A 44 -1.10 11.99 -14.03
N ASP A 45 -0.04 12.56 -13.44
CA ASP A 45 0.09 14.01 -13.37
C ASP A 45 0.29 14.61 -14.77
N GLN A 46 -0.71 15.30 -15.29
CA GLN A 46 -0.75 15.93 -16.61
C GLN A 46 -0.88 17.46 -16.51
N GLY A 47 -0.59 18.05 -15.35
CA GLY A 47 -0.69 19.50 -15.12
C GLY A 47 -2.13 20.04 -14.94
N ALA A 48 -3.16 19.34 -15.44
CA ALA A 48 -4.58 19.73 -15.26
C ALA A 48 -5.16 19.36 -13.87
N VAL A 49 -4.55 18.38 -13.20
CA VAL A 49 -4.91 17.91 -11.85
C VAL A 49 -3.70 17.89 -10.91
N SER A 50 -2.58 18.52 -11.29
CA SER A 50 -1.37 18.48 -10.46
C SER A 50 -1.61 19.17 -9.13
N VAL A 51 -1.06 18.58 -8.08
CA VAL A 51 -0.98 19.21 -6.75
C VAL A 51 -0.11 20.47 -6.81
N PHE A 52 0.80 20.57 -7.79
CA PHE A 52 1.72 21.70 -7.96
C PHE A 52 1.31 22.66 -9.10
N GLY A 53 0.10 22.51 -9.66
CA GLY A 53 -0.42 23.38 -10.73
C GLY A 53 0.00 22.93 -12.14
N ASN A 54 0.41 23.84 -13.02
CA ASN A 54 0.72 23.49 -14.41
C ASN A 54 2.13 22.87 -14.59
N ASP A 55 2.67 22.25 -13.55
CA ASP A 55 4.03 21.71 -13.48
C ASP A 55 4.03 20.20 -13.82
N THR A 56 4.68 19.86 -14.94
CA THR A 56 4.73 18.51 -15.53
C THR A 56 6.15 17.92 -15.60
N HIS A 57 7.14 18.47 -14.89
CA HIS A 57 8.54 18.02 -15.04
C HIS A 57 8.73 16.51 -14.79
N VAL A 58 8.02 15.94 -13.81
CA VAL A 58 8.07 14.51 -13.52
C VAL A 58 7.43 13.69 -14.65
N HIS A 59 6.30 14.18 -15.18
CA HIS A 59 5.60 13.55 -16.29
C HIS A 59 6.49 13.47 -17.53
N GLU A 60 7.09 14.60 -17.93
CA GLU A 60 7.95 14.69 -19.11
C GLU A 60 9.23 13.87 -18.94
N PHE A 61 9.86 13.90 -17.77
CA PHE A 61 11.04 13.07 -17.49
C PHE A 61 10.74 11.57 -17.65
N LEU A 62 9.60 11.09 -17.14
CA LEU A 62 9.20 9.70 -17.30
C LEU A 62 8.72 9.38 -18.72
N HIS A 63 8.05 10.32 -19.35
CA HIS A 63 7.64 10.24 -20.74
C HIS A 63 8.87 10.06 -21.66
N ASP A 64 9.95 10.80 -21.41
CA ASP A 64 11.20 10.69 -22.15
C ASP A 64 11.97 9.40 -21.81
N ALA A 65 11.97 8.98 -20.54
CA ALA A 65 12.56 7.70 -20.15
C ALA A 65 11.89 6.51 -20.87
N ARG A 66 10.57 6.54 -21.08
CA ARG A 66 9.86 5.49 -21.82
C ARG A 66 10.30 5.47 -23.29
N HIS A 67 10.50 6.63 -23.90
CA HIS A 67 11.00 6.74 -25.27
C HIS A 67 12.43 6.23 -25.37
N LEU A 68 13.28 6.55 -24.39
CA LEU A 68 14.65 6.03 -24.31
C LEU A 68 14.67 4.50 -24.22
N LEU A 69 13.70 3.91 -23.52
CA LEU A 69 13.53 2.46 -23.42
C LEU A 69 12.81 1.85 -24.63
N GLY A 70 12.47 2.64 -25.65
CA GLY A 70 11.85 2.19 -26.90
C GLY A 70 10.35 1.90 -26.81
N PHE A 71 9.69 2.29 -25.72
CA PHE A 71 8.25 2.11 -25.58
C PHE A 71 7.50 3.16 -26.43
N PRO A 72 6.52 2.75 -27.25
CA PRO A 72 5.75 3.67 -28.07
C PRO A 72 4.81 4.56 -27.25
N CYS A 73 4.37 5.64 -27.89
CA CYS A 73 3.72 6.82 -27.35
C CYS A 73 2.59 7.27 -28.30
N HIS A 74 1.50 7.85 -27.78
CA HIS A 74 0.34 8.36 -28.53
C HIS A 74 0.29 9.87 -28.44
#